data_AF-A0A524CFN6-F1
#
_entry.id   AF-A0A524CFN6-F1
#
_cell.length_a   1.000
_cell.length_b   1.000
_cell.length_c   1.000
_cell.angle_alpha   90.00
_cell.angle_beta   90.00
_cell.angle_gamma   90.00
#
_symmetry.space_group_name_H-M   'P 1'
#
loop_
_entity.id
_entity.type
_entity.pdbx_description
1 polymer ?
#
loop_
_entity_poly.entity_id
_entity_poly.type
_entity_poly.pdbx_seq_one_letter_code
_entity_poly.pdbx_strand_id
1 'polypeptide(L)'
;HIQQAQLARLLGASTGFKELGKKRGALEAGERGNQLKRIINCKLGITREDDKLPKIVTKVLHSGGTMNVKLDLENNLKKFYKYAGWDWETGCPTEEKKQELKI
;
A
#
# COMPACT_ATOMS: atom_id res chain seq x y z
N HIS A 1 -5.70 -10.39 18.41
CA HIS A 1 -5.00 -9.49 17.48
C HIS A 1 -4.10 -8.53 18.25
N ILE A 2 -2.84 -8.38 17.84
CA ILE A 2 -1.89 -7.43 18.45
C ILE A 2 -2.21 -6.03 17.90
N GLN A 3 -2.37 -5.03 18.78
CA GLN A 3 -2.57 -3.66 18.36
C GLN A 3 -1.26 -3.05 17.83
N GLN A 4 -1.34 -2.13 16.87
CA GLN A 4 -0.15 -1.47 16.27
C GLN A 4 0.77 -0.84 17.30
N ALA A 5 0.22 -0.23 18.36
CA ALA A 5 1.01 0.36 19.45
C ALA A 5 1.74 -0.69 20.29
N GLN A 6 1.15 -1.88 20.47
CA GLN A 6 1.80 -2.99 21.14
C GLN A 6 2.94 -3.54 20.29
N LEU A 7 2.72 -3.73 18.99
CA LEU A 7 3.75 -4.18 18.05
C LEU A 7 4.95 -3.21 18.03
N ALA A 8 4.71 -1.90 17.94
CA ALA A 8 5.76 -0.89 17.96
C ALA A 8 6.62 -1.00 19.24
N ARG A 9 5.98 -1.09 20.42
CA ARG A 9 6.70 -1.26 21.68
C ARG A 9 7.56 -2.53 21.70
N LEU A 10 7.05 -3.65 21.19
CA LEU A 10 7.82 -4.89 21.10
C LEU A 10 9.03 -4.74 20.17
N LEU A 11 8.86 -4.11 18.99
CA LEU A 11 9.97 -3.85 18.06
C LEU A 11 11.03 -2.95 18.68
N GLY A 12 10.64 -1.87 19.36
CA GLY A 12 11.58 -1.00 20.05
C GLY A 12 12.32 -1.71 21.18
N ALA A 13 11.62 -2.54 21.97
CA ALA A 13 12.20 -3.27 23.09
C ALA A 13 13.17 -4.38 22.64
N SER A 14 12.85 -5.10 21.56
CA SER A 14 13.68 -6.22 21.08
C SER A 14 14.89 -5.79 20.26
N THR A 15 14.82 -4.64 19.57
CA THR A 15 15.90 -4.17 18.69
C THR A 15 16.75 -3.05 19.30
N GLY A 16 16.24 -2.35 20.32
CA GLY A 16 16.84 -1.12 20.84
C GLY A 16 16.58 0.12 19.98
N PHE A 17 15.95 -0.01 18.81
CA PHE A 17 15.62 1.13 17.95
C PHE A 17 14.42 1.90 18.49
N LYS A 18 14.69 2.97 19.23
CA LYS A 18 13.67 3.83 19.88
C LYS A 18 12.60 4.34 18.91
N GLU A 19 12.95 4.62 17.66
CA GLU A 19 11.98 5.09 16.66
C GLU A 19 10.97 4.02 16.25
N LEU A 20 11.37 2.74 16.18
CA LEU A 20 10.43 1.64 15.96
C LEU A 20 9.55 1.37 17.20
N GLY A 21 10.00 1.80 18.38
CA GLY A 21 9.23 1.83 19.62
C GLY A 21 7.99 2.72 19.58
N LYS A 22 7.95 3.70 18.67
CA LYS A 22 6.85 4.65 18.50
C LYS A 22 5.93 4.16 17.39
N LYS A 23 4.61 4.16 17.63
CA LYS A 23 3.60 3.75 16.62
C LYS A 23 3.82 4.43 15.27
N ARG A 24 4.02 5.76 15.26
CA ARG A 24 4.27 6.53 14.03
C ARG A 24 5.54 6.05 13.31
N GLY A 25 6.65 5.93 14.02
CA GLY A 25 7.93 5.51 13.42
C GLY A 25 7.89 4.09 12.86
N ALA A 26 7.20 3.16 13.53
CA ALA A 26 6.99 1.81 13.02
C ALA A 26 6.13 1.80 11.73
N LEU A 27 5.06 2.59 11.69
CA LEU A 27 4.20 2.70 10.49
C LEU A 27 4.94 3.36 9.32
N GLU A 28 5.69 4.45 9.57
CA GLU A 28 6.50 5.12 8.54
C GLU A 28 7.61 4.21 7.99
N ALA A 29 8.24 3.39 8.84
CA ALA A 29 9.21 2.39 8.39
C ALA A 29 8.56 1.34 7.47
N GLY A 30 7.35 0.88 7.82
CA GLY A 30 6.56 -0.03 6.98
C GLY A 30 6.16 0.61 5.64
N GLU A 31 5.69 1.86 5.66
CA GLU A 31 5.35 2.60 4.45
C GLU A 31 6.59 2.78 3.56
N ARG A 32 7.72 3.21 4.12
CA ARG A 32 9.00 3.32 3.40
C ARG A 32 9.38 2.01 2.71
N GLY A 33 9.25 0.89 3.42
CA GLY A 33 9.53 -0.44 2.86
C GLY A 33 8.61 -0.80 1.69
N ASN A 34 7.33 -0.45 1.76
CA ASN A 34 6.38 -0.67 0.65
C ASN A 34 6.68 0.23 -0.55
N GLN A 35 7.01 1.51 -0.31
CA GLN A 35 7.34 2.45 -1.38
C GLN A 35 8.63 2.06 -2.11
N LEU A 36 9.66 1.62 -1.37
CA LEU A 36 10.91 1.15 -1.98
C LEU A 36 10.68 -0.06 -2.89
N LYS A 37 9.84 -1.01 -2.48
CA LYS A 37 9.45 -2.15 -3.34
C LYS A 37 8.76 -1.68 -4.61
N ARG A 38 7.82 -0.72 -4.51
CA ARG A 38 7.15 -0.18 -5.71
C ARG A 38 8.15 0.52 -6.64
N ILE A 39 9.06 1.33 -6.11
CA ILE A 39 10.11 2.00 -6.89
C ILE A 39 10.95 0.98 -7.66
N ILE A 40 11.39 -0.09 -6.99
CA ILE A 40 12.15 -1.17 -7.64
C ILE A 40 11.32 -1.82 -8.75
N ASN A 41 10.07 -2.19 -8.47
CA ASN A 41 9.19 -2.80 -9.46
C ASN A 41 8.97 -1.90 -10.69
N CYS A 42 8.76 -0.60 -10.48
CA CYS A 42 8.62 0.36 -11.58
C CYS A 42 9.92 0.49 -12.39
N LYS A 43 11.09 0.49 -11.74
CA LYS A 43 12.39 0.43 -12.45
C LYS A 43 12.55 -0.84 -13.27
N LEU A 44 11.90 -1.93 -12.87
CA LEU A 44 11.87 -3.20 -13.59
C LEU A 44 10.73 -3.29 -14.62
N GLY A 45 9.97 -2.21 -14.83
CA GLY A 45 8.96 -2.10 -15.89
C GLY A 45 7.52 -2.34 -15.46
N ILE A 46 7.21 -2.56 -14.17
CA ILE A 46 5.82 -2.61 -13.70
C ILE A 46 5.16 -1.24 -13.85
N THR A 47 3.96 -1.22 -14.40
CA THR A 47 3.15 -0.02 -14.59
C THR A 47 1.78 -0.16 -13.91
N ARG A 48 0.96 0.89 -14.00
CA ARG A 48 -0.45 0.82 -13.55
C ARG A 48 -1.25 -0.27 -14.26
N GLU A 49 -0.92 -0.61 -15.50
CA GLU A 49 -1.64 -1.63 -16.27
C GLU A 49 -1.51 -3.05 -15.69
N ASP A 50 -0.50 -3.25 -14.82
CA ASP A 50 -0.26 -4.49 -14.11
C ASP A 50 -1.04 -4.59 -12.79
N ASP A 51 -1.56 -3.47 -12.28
CA ASP A 51 -2.31 -3.41 -11.01
C ASP A 51 -3.79 -3.85 -11.23
N LYS A 52 -3.96 -5.11 -11.62
CA LYS A 52 -5.26 -5.71 -11.95
C LYS A 52 -5.58 -6.95 -11.15
N LEU A 53 -6.87 -7.23 -11.00
CA LEU A 53 -7.36 -8.46 -10.40
C LEU A 53 -7.66 -9.52 -11.46
N PRO A 54 -7.50 -10.82 -11.13
CA PRO A 54 -7.95 -11.90 -12.01
C PRO A 54 -9.45 -11.87 -12.27
N LYS A 55 -9.88 -12.27 -13.48
CA LYS A 55 -11.30 -12.23 -13.89
C LYS A 55 -12.26 -12.98 -12.96
N ILE A 56 -11.78 -14.04 -12.31
CA ILE A 56 -12.60 -14.86 -11.41
C ILE A 56 -13.11 -14.07 -10.20
N VAL A 57 -12.33 -13.12 -9.67
CA VAL A 57 -12.73 -12.31 -8.51
C VAL A 57 -13.48 -11.03 -8.89
N THR A 58 -13.52 -10.67 -10.18
CA THR A 58 -14.24 -9.49 -10.66
C THR A 58 -15.63 -9.81 -11.23
N LYS A 59 -15.99 -11.10 -11.28
CA LYS A 59 -17.28 -11.56 -11.81
C LYS A 59 -18.40 -11.21 -10.81
N VAL A 60 -19.48 -10.61 -11.32
CA VAL A 60 -20.68 -10.35 -10.53
C VAL A 60 -21.35 -11.69 -10.17
N LEU A 61 -21.67 -11.86 -8.89
CA LEU A 61 -22.36 -13.03 -8.40
C LEU A 61 -23.87 -12.88 -8.56
N HIS A 62 -24.55 -13.98 -8.84
CA HIS A 62 -26.02 -14.03 -8.99
C HIS A 62 -26.71 -14.74 -7.80
N SER A 63 -25.96 -14.98 -6.72
CA SER A 63 -26.47 -15.63 -5.50
C SER A 63 -25.59 -15.26 -4.30
N GLY A 64 -26.12 -15.43 -3.08
CA GLY A 64 -25.40 -15.15 -1.84
C GLY A 64 -25.42 -13.68 -1.41
N GLY A 65 -24.71 -13.35 -0.34
CA GLY A 65 -24.79 -12.05 0.34
C GLY A 65 -24.24 -10.85 -0.44
N THR A 66 -23.45 -11.08 -1.51
CA THR A 66 -22.88 -10.04 -2.38
C THR A 66 -23.43 -10.09 -3.80
N MET A 67 -24.60 -10.70 -3.97
CA MET A 67 -25.28 -10.80 -5.25
C MET A 67 -25.49 -9.43 -5.90
N ASN A 68 -25.33 -9.36 -7.23
CA ASN A 68 -25.48 -8.17 -8.06
C ASN A 68 -24.54 -7.00 -7.71
N VAL A 69 -23.55 -7.19 -6.84
CA VAL A 69 -22.53 -6.18 -6.56
C VAL A 69 -21.49 -6.17 -7.67
N LYS A 70 -21.35 -5.02 -8.35
CA LYS A 70 -20.30 -4.77 -9.34
C LYS A 70 -19.18 -3.96 -8.72
N LEU A 71 -17.93 -4.39 -8.92
CA LEU A 71 -16.75 -3.68 -8.43
C LEU A 71 -16.38 -2.53 -9.39
N ASP A 72 -16.22 -1.33 -8.85
CA ASP A 72 -15.67 -0.18 -9.56
C ASP A 72 -14.16 -0.08 -9.34
N LEU A 73 -13.42 -1.00 -9.97
CA LEU A 73 -11.98 -1.15 -9.73
C LEU A 73 -11.18 0.07 -10.19
N GLU A 74 -11.55 0.70 -11.30
CA GLU A 74 -10.85 1.86 -11.86
C GLU A 74 -10.87 3.04 -10.88
N ASN A 75 -12.07 3.42 -10.39
CA ASN A 75 -12.18 4.53 -9.45
C ASN A 75 -11.59 4.17 -8.08
N ASN A 76 -11.70 2.91 -7.64
CA ASN A 76 -11.05 2.47 -6.41
C ASN A 76 -9.53 2.54 -6.51
N LEU A 77 -8.96 2.17 -7.67
CA LEU A 77 -7.52 2.25 -7.92
C LEU A 77 -7.05 3.70 -7.95
N LYS A 78 -7.78 4.62 -8.61
CA LYS A 78 -7.48 6.06 -8.59
C LYS A 78 -7.43 6.62 -7.17
N LYS A 79 -8.41 6.26 -6.34
CA LYS A 79 -8.43 6.64 -4.92
C LYS A 79 -7.21 6.09 -4.20
N PHE A 80 -6.90 4.79 -4.38
CA PHE A 80 -5.74 4.16 -3.77
C PHE A 80 -4.43 4.87 -4.16
N TYR A 81 -4.22 5.18 -5.44
CA TYR A 81 -3.04 5.90 -5.92
C TYR A 81 -2.87 7.25 -5.25
N LYS A 82 -3.97 8.01 -5.14
CA LYS A 82 -3.98 9.28 -4.42
C LYS A 82 -3.57 9.12 -2.95
N TYR A 83 -4.09 8.10 -2.26
CA TYR A 83 -3.73 7.82 -0.87
C TYR A 83 -2.29 7.33 -0.72
N ALA A 84 -1.79 6.52 -1.65
CA ALA A 84 -0.45 5.97 -1.63
C ALA A 84 0.63 7.00 -2.04
N GLY A 85 0.23 8.14 -2.60
CA GLY A 85 1.14 9.13 -3.18
C GLY A 85 1.80 8.61 -4.46
N TRP A 86 1.04 7.91 -5.31
CA TRP A 86 1.50 7.38 -6.58
C TRP A 86 0.91 8.18 -7.73
N ASP A 87 1.73 8.42 -8.74
CA ASP A 87 1.32 9.07 -9.98
C ASP A 87 0.52 8.10 -10.85
N TRP A 88 -0.61 8.59 -11.37
CA TRP A 88 -1.58 7.77 -12.11
C TRP A 88 -1.06 7.32 -13.48
N GLU A 89 -0.30 8.18 -14.15
CA GLU A 89 0.20 7.89 -15.50
C GLU A 89 1.38 6.92 -15.46
N THR A 90 2.35 7.16 -14.57
CA THR A 90 3.57 6.37 -14.48
C THR A 90 3.45 5.14 -13.58
N GLY A 91 2.47 5.09 -12.67
CA GLY A 91 2.39 4.03 -11.67
C GLY A 91 3.44 4.11 -10.55
N CYS A 92 4.26 5.16 -10.53
CA CYS A 92 5.39 5.34 -9.63
C CYS A 92 5.03 6.23 -8.43
N PRO A 93 5.69 6.06 -7.26
CA PRO A 93 5.58 7.05 -6.19
C PRO A 93 6.02 8.45 -6.63
N THR A 94 5.28 9.48 -6.22
CA THR A 94 5.57 10.88 -6.55
C THR A 94 6.86 11.36 -5.88
N GLU A 95 7.47 12.42 -6.41
CA GLU A 95 8.65 13.04 -5.77
C GLU A 95 8.34 13.55 -4.36
N GLU A 96 7.13 14.07 -4.13
CA GLU A 96 6.68 14.48 -2.80
C GLU A 96 6.68 13.30 -1.81
N LYS A 97 6.14 12.14 -2.22
CA LYS A 97 6.12 10.92 -1.38
C LYS A 97 7.53 10.39 -1.12
N LYS A 98 8.43 10.47 -2.10
CA LYS A 98 9.85 10.09 -1.93
C LYS A 98 10.56 10.99 -0.92
N GLN A 99 10.36 12.30 -1.02
CA GLN A 99 10.90 13.29 -0.08
C GLN A 99 10.34 13.10 1.34
N GLU A 100 9.02 12.91 1.48
CA GLU A 100 8.34 12.66 2.76
C GLU A 100 8.97 11.48 3.51
N LEU A 101 9.23 10.37 2.81
CA LEU A 101 9.75 9.15 3.41
C LEU A 101 11.27 9.01 3.36
N LYS A 102 11.96 9.98 2.75
CA LYS A 102 13.43 10.03 2.59
C LYS A 102 13.97 8.83 1.82
N ILE A 103 13.42 8.58 0.63
CA ILE A 103 13.79 7.48 -0.29
C ILE A 103 14.07 7.97 -1.71
#